data_AF-M5TTL9-F1
#
_entry.id   AF-M5TTL9-F1
#
_cell.length_a   1.000
_cell.length_b   1.000
_cell.length_c   1.000
_cell.angle_alpha   90.00
_cell.angle_beta   90.00
_cell.angle_gamma   90.00
#
_symmetry.space_group_name_H-M   'P 1'
#
loop_
_entity.id
_entity.type
_entity.pdbx_description
1 polymer ?
#
loop_
_entity_poly.entity_id
_entity_poly.type
_entity_poly.pdbx_seq_one_letter_code
_entity_poly.pdbx_strand_id
1 'polypeptide(L)'
;MEIVDGETATVFAYDLRDLGWHVQPYRSAAKEANRADYNLYDLVLLEYPYSIAYEASETYDRLAMEYMHPAGMVRPIPYVRVDWFCSTALQPALYNDLMRLPIHLDDLEEQLGVDSQSNVRDGIAQRGAVAVSGVSHNNRAMERHPSNHGSYWKSIDYASSKGRDNLFADPINLHGAGGEMIFSLPNGLQGYYLATGDGQRLDAAPTEIVTDKFSEDKTVRNGLSCIRCHDRGMKPFRDDVRAAVIDLPGSYGFDKRKVAELYPTKQTMDEFIEEDRERFLIAMKKVNGDDSDDETLTPVARRFMDAPIAYNTAIGELGLRSENSFEGMFRSPQFAGAGLVPLSNNGVIRRDMWEDYFPSVVEFLGLGVPVIPVDAITRPDFRVDGSSIDVVLSTSKTNNLFSPGDDLVIFAKNEGKTEVYVEMIGTGVGGEKVVLIPTGRTLAPGETLRFPESGALKVQSTLGNEKITLFTSLDEFEGGQVLRAEHMADRFIHPFYKLNVHGAVAQIEQNASRIEKRTLTIETR
;
A
#
# COMPACT_ATOMS: atom_id res chain seq x y z
N MET A 1 -16.28 10.00 -16.21
CA MET A 1 -16.66 8.58 -16.22
C MET A 1 -17.62 8.35 -17.36
N GLU A 2 -17.29 7.44 -18.26
CA GLU A 2 -18.18 6.97 -19.32
C GLU A 2 -18.49 5.49 -19.06
N ILE A 3 -19.78 5.14 -19.09
CA ILE A 3 -20.21 3.74 -19.05
C ILE A 3 -20.08 3.19 -20.46
N VAL A 4 -19.22 2.20 -20.65
CA VAL A 4 -18.89 1.65 -21.97
C VAL A 4 -19.91 0.60 -22.38
N ASP A 5 -20.41 -0.20 -21.45
CA ASP A 5 -21.40 -1.25 -21.66
C ASP A 5 -22.79 -0.83 -21.17
N GLY A 6 -23.69 -0.47 -22.09
CA GLY A 6 -24.95 0.19 -21.74
C GLY A 6 -25.90 -0.63 -20.85
N GLU A 7 -26.08 -1.93 -21.10
CA GLU A 7 -27.14 -2.73 -20.43
C GLU A 7 -26.71 -3.24 -19.04
N THR A 8 -25.42 -3.51 -18.85
CA THR A 8 -24.85 -4.07 -17.62
C THR A 8 -24.16 -3.03 -16.74
N ALA A 9 -23.66 -1.93 -17.33
CA ALA A 9 -22.91 -0.89 -16.64
C ALA A 9 -21.79 -1.44 -15.74
N THR A 10 -20.96 -2.35 -16.28
CA THR A 10 -19.85 -3.02 -15.59
C THR A 10 -18.48 -2.60 -16.08
N VAL A 11 -18.39 -1.90 -17.21
CA VAL A 11 -17.16 -1.38 -17.82
C VAL A 11 -17.20 0.14 -17.81
N PHE A 12 -16.22 0.72 -17.12
CA PHE A 12 -16.10 2.16 -16.93
C PHE A 12 -14.81 2.67 -17.55
N ALA A 13 -14.91 3.74 -18.31
CA ALA A 13 -13.77 4.48 -18.82
C ALA A 13 -13.60 5.80 -18.05
N TYR A 14 -12.36 6.11 -17.69
CA TYR A 14 -11.98 7.33 -16.99
C TYR A 14 -10.84 8.01 -17.72
N ASP A 15 -10.91 9.34 -17.80
CA ASP A 15 -9.76 10.15 -18.18
C ASP A 15 -8.83 10.29 -16.97
N LEU A 16 -7.59 9.81 -17.09
CA LEU A 16 -6.60 9.90 -16.02
C LEU A 16 -6.24 11.35 -15.66
N ARG A 17 -6.57 12.32 -16.52
CA ARG A 17 -6.38 13.76 -16.27
C ARG A 17 -7.35 14.28 -15.23
N ASP A 18 -8.60 13.84 -15.29
CA ASP A 18 -9.65 14.24 -14.35
C ASP A 18 -9.36 13.75 -12.92
N LEU A 19 -8.59 12.66 -12.81
CA LEU A 19 -8.23 12.02 -11.54
C LEU A 19 -6.83 12.42 -11.05
N GLY A 20 -6.06 13.16 -11.84
CA GLY A 20 -4.66 13.48 -11.54
C GLY A 20 -3.69 12.30 -11.71
N TRP A 21 -4.15 11.12 -12.12
CA TRP A 21 -3.30 9.93 -12.25
C TRP A 21 -2.35 9.97 -13.46
N HIS A 22 -2.58 10.88 -14.40
CA HIS A 22 -1.65 11.19 -15.50
C HIS A 22 -0.32 11.84 -15.05
N VAL A 23 -0.25 12.33 -13.80
CA VAL A 23 0.96 12.96 -13.26
C VAL A 23 2.10 11.96 -13.25
N GLN A 24 3.30 12.41 -13.64
CA GLN A 24 4.50 11.59 -13.75
C GLN A 24 5.57 12.08 -12.75
N PRO A 25 5.52 11.66 -11.47
CA PRO A 25 6.43 12.18 -10.45
C PRO A 25 7.83 11.52 -10.48
N TYR A 26 7.96 10.36 -11.14
CA TYR A 26 9.14 9.50 -11.07
C TYR A 26 10.18 9.77 -12.17
N ARG A 27 11.44 10.01 -11.79
CA ARG A 27 12.56 10.15 -12.73
C ARG A 27 13.49 8.95 -12.66
N SER A 28 14.04 8.55 -13.80
CA SER A 28 15.06 7.49 -13.84
C SER A 28 16.31 7.95 -13.09
N ALA A 29 16.82 7.11 -12.19
CA ALA A 29 18.07 7.37 -11.47
C ALA A 29 19.30 7.38 -12.39
N ALA A 30 19.24 6.70 -13.54
CA ALA A 30 20.37 6.45 -14.43
C ALA A 30 20.43 7.37 -15.66
N LYS A 31 19.33 8.05 -16.02
CA LYS A 31 19.26 8.94 -17.17
C LYS A 31 18.95 10.37 -16.69
N GLU A 32 19.77 11.34 -17.08
CA GLU A 32 19.43 12.79 -17.04
C GLU A 32 18.32 13.15 -18.05
N ALA A 33 17.40 12.22 -18.35
CA ALA A 33 16.32 12.46 -19.29
C ALA A 33 15.28 13.39 -18.64
N ASN A 34 14.88 14.42 -19.38
CA ASN A 34 13.99 15.49 -18.93
C ASN A 34 12.53 15.09 -18.70
N ARG A 35 12.16 13.80 -18.78
CA ARG A 35 10.78 13.35 -18.55
C ARG A 35 10.72 11.97 -17.89
N ALA A 36 9.79 11.85 -16.95
CA ALA A 36 9.35 10.61 -16.33
C ALA A 36 8.64 9.72 -17.37
N ASP A 37 9.04 8.45 -17.49
CA ASP A 37 8.46 7.52 -18.47
C ASP A 37 7.06 7.02 -18.05
N TYR A 38 6.74 7.06 -16.76
CA TYR A 38 5.53 6.45 -16.19
C TYR A 38 4.72 7.43 -15.33
N ASN A 39 3.39 7.28 -15.37
CA ASN A 39 2.44 8.06 -14.59
C ASN A 39 1.99 7.30 -13.32
N LEU A 40 1.15 7.92 -12.49
CA LEU A 40 0.65 7.28 -11.26
C LEU A 40 -0.25 6.07 -11.54
N TYR A 41 -0.99 6.06 -12.65
CA TYR A 41 -1.78 4.89 -13.05
C TYR A 41 -0.90 3.71 -13.46
N ASP A 42 0.28 3.94 -14.04
CA ASP A 42 1.24 2.87 -14.32
C ASP A 42 1.64 2.11 -13.05
N LEU A 43 1.71 2.77 -11.89
CA LEU A 43 1.95 2.08 -10.62
C LEU A 43 0.85 1.08 -10.29
N VAL A 44 -0.41 1.40 -10.61
CA VAL A 44 -1.54 0.48 -10.43
C VAL A 44 -1.34 -0.76 -11.31
N LEU A 45 -0.87 -0.58 -12.54
CA LEU A 45 -0.63 -1.66 -13.48
C LEU A 45 0.51 -2.58 -13.04
N LEU A 46 1.52 -2.06 -12.35
CA LEU A 46 2.61 -2.86 -11.78
C LEU A 46 2.14 -3.79 -10.67
N GLU A 47 1.06 -3.44 -9.97
CA GLU A 47 0.52 -4.22 -8.85
C GLU A 47 -0.58 -5.20 -9.28
N TYR A 48 -1.18 -5.03 -10.47
CA TYR A 48 -2.39 -5.75 -10.86
C TYR A 48 -2.13 -7.24 -11.20
N PRO A 49 -2.72 -8.20 -10.45
CA PRO A 49 -2.36 -9.62 -10.59
C PRO A 49 -3.25 -10.42 -11.56
N TYR A 50 -4.33 -9.82 -12.10
CA TYR A 50 -5.34 -10.54 -12.89
C TYR A 50 -5.22 -10.29 -14.40
N SER A 51 -4.12 -9.71 -14.87
CA SER A 51 -3.97 -9.39 -16.29
C SER A 51 -3.58 -10.61 -17.11
N ILE A 52 -4.26 -10.76 -18.25
CA ILE A 52 -4.00 -11.78 -19.26
C ILE A 52 -3.78 -11.05 -20.59
N ALA A 53 -2.67 -11.34 -21.23
CA ALA A 53 -2.42 -10.96 -22.61
C ALA A 53 -2.94 -12.05 -23.54
N TYR A 54 -3.96 -11.69 -24.33
CA TYR A 54 -4.61 -12.60 -25.25
C TYR A 54 -3.91 -12.58 -26.61
N GLU A 55 -2.70 -13.13 -26.67
CA GLU A 55 -1.99 -13.26 -27.95
C GLU A 55 -2.83 -14.02 -28.98
N ALA A 56 -2.71 -13.64 -30.26
CA ALA A 56 -3.53 -14.16 -31.36
C ALA A 56 -5.04 -13.88 -31.24
N SER A 57 -5.46 -12.92 -30.41
CA SER A 57 -6.81 -12.37 -30.40
C SER A 57 -6.86 -11.07 -31.20
N GLU A 58 -7.69 -11.03 -32.25
CA GLU A 58 -7.91 -9.82 -33.06
C GLU A 58 -8.35 -8.63 -32.19
N THR A 59 -9.17 -8.89 -31.17
CA THR A 59 -9.60 -7.84 -30.22
C THR A 59 -8.41 -7.30 -29.41
N TYR A 60 -7.52 -8.18 -28.95
CA TYR A 60 -6.34 -7.77 -28.19
C TYR A 60 -5.33 -7.03 -29.07
N ASP A 61 -5.11 -7.51 -30.29
CA ASP A 61 -4.28 -6.84 -31.29
C ASP A 61 -4.78 -5.41 -31.56
N ARG A 62 -6.10 -5.24 -31.71
CA ARG A 62 -6.70 -3.90 -31.86
C ARG A 62 -6.52 -3.03 -30.63
N LEU A 63 -6.76 -3.55 -29.43
CA LEU A 63 -6.52 -2.79 -28.18
C LEU A 63 -5.05 -2.41 -28.02
N ALA A 64 -4.14 -3.29 -28.41
CA ALA A 64 -2.70 -3.04 -28.37
C ALA A 64 -2.34 -1.88 -29.29
N MET A 65 -2.83 -1.90 -30.54
CA MET A 65 -2.57 -0.88 -31.55
C MET A 65 -3.24 0.47 -31.25
N GLU A 66 -4.52 0.45 -30.87
CA GLU A 66 -5.34 1.65 -30.74
C GLU A 66 -5.15 2.33 -29.38
N TYR A 67 -4.77 1.58 -28.34
CA TYR A 67 -4.73 2.08 -26.96
C TYR A 67 -3.39 1.82 -26.25
N MET A 68 -2.99 0.56 -26.04
CA MET A 68 -1.91 0.24 -25.10
C MET A 68 -0.53 0.72 -25.57
N HIS A 69 -0.19 0.49 -26.84
CA HIS A 69 1.09 0.93 -27.42
C HIS A 69 1.16 2.47 -27.56
N PRO A 70 0.14 3.18 -28.11
CA PRO A 70 0.15 4.64 -28.14
C PRO A 70 0.20 5.30 -26.76
N ALA A 71 -0.42 4.70 -25.75
CA ALA A 71 -0.41 5.21 -24.38
C ALA A 71 0.95 5.03 -23.68
N GLY A 72 1.82 4.14 -24.19
CA GLY A 72 3.13 3.87 -23.59
C GLY A 72 3.03 3.25 -22.19
N MET A 73 2.02 2.42 -21.96
CA MET A 73 1.73 1.83 -20.65
C MET A 73 2.90 0.98 -20.16
N VAL A 74 3.19 1.02 -18.86
CA VAL A 74 4.29 0.24 -18.27
C VAL A 74 4.11 -1.27 -18.43
N ARG A 75 2.85 -1.73 -18.55
CA ARG A 75 2.45 -3.10 -18.83
C ARG A 75 1.26 -3.11 -19.81
N PRO A 76 1.13 -4.13 -20.68
CA PRO A 76 0.08 -4.19 -21.69
C PRO A 76 -1.26 -4.68 -21.10
N ILE A 77 -1.79 -3.90 -20.17
CA ILE A 77 -2.98 -4.22 -19.38
C ILE A 77 -4.14 -3.31 -19.83
N PRO A 78 -5.10 -3.82 -20.61
CA PRO A 78 -6.13 -2.97 -21.20
C PRO A 78 -7.20 -2.51 -20.19
N TYR A 79 -7.38 -3.24 -19.09
CA TYR A 79 -8.34 -2.91 -18.05
C TYR A 79 -7.90 -3.43 -16.68
N VAL A 80 -8.44 -2.81 -15.64
CA VAL A 80 -8.27 -3.22 -14.24
C VAL A 80 -9.66 -3.48 -13.66
N ARG A 81 -9.80 -4.60 -12.95
CA ARG A 81 -11.03 -4.92 -12.22
C ARG A 81 -11.31 -3.88 -11.13
N VAL A 82 -12.52 -3.32 -11.12
CA VAL A 82 -12.92 -2.26 -10.18
C VAL A 82 -12.92 -2.74 -8.72
N ASP A 83 -13.31 -3.99 -8.46
CA ASP A 83 -13.32 -4.54 -7.10
C ASP A 83 -11.89 -4.66 -6.53
N TRP A 84 -10.93 -5.16 -7.31
CA TRP A 84 -9.52 -5.12 -6.95
C TRP A 84 -9.02 -3.68 -6.81
N PHE A 85 -9.34 -2.80 -7.76
CA PHE A 85 -8.85 -1.42 -7.74
C PHE A 85 -9.27 -0.69 -6.47
N CYS A 86 -10.56 -0.68 -6.14
CA CYS A 86 -11.06 -0.05 -4.93
C CYS A 86 -10.47 -0.67 -3.65
N SER A 87 -10.22 -1.97 -3.65
CA SER A 87 -9.71 -2.67 -2.47
C SER A 87 -8.21 -2.48 -2.25
N THR A 88 -7.44 -2.40 -3.33
CA THR A 88 -5.97 -2.38 -3.29
C THR A 88 -5.43 -0.95 -3.40
N ALA A 89 -6.02 -0.09 -4.25
CA ALA A 89 -5.56 1.29 -4.43
C ALA A 89 -5.80 2.18 -3.21
N LEU A 90 -6.71 1.78 -2.31
CA LEU A 90 -6.96 2.44 -1.03
C LEU A 90 -6.09 1.93 0.10
N GLN A 91 -5.16 1.01 -0.18
CA GLN A 91 -4.20 0.52 0.79
C GLN A 91 -2.77 0.88 0.39
N PRO A 92 -1.83 0.92 1.34
CA PRO A 92 -0.43 1.07 1.02
C PRO A 92 0.07 -0.14 0.23
N ALA A 93 0.97 0.05 -0.73
CA ALA A 93 1.61 1.33 -1.01
C ALA A 93 0.82 2.26 -1.96
N LEU A 94 -0.10 1.72 -2.77
CA LEU A 94 -0.79 2.47 -3.82
C LEU A 94 -1.54 3.71 -3.31
N TYR A 95 -2.18 3.62 -2.14
CA TYR A 95 -2.83 4.77 -1.53
C TYR A 95 -1.86 5.93 -1.31
N ASN A 96 -0.70 5.62 -0.74
CA ASN A 96 0.35 6.62 -0.51
C ASN A 96 0.86 7.21 -1.83
N ASP A 97 0.99 6.39 -2.87
CA ASP A 97 1.49 6.85 -4.17
C ASP A 97 0.48 7.73 -4.90
N LEU A 98 -0.79 7.29 -4.98
CA LEU A 98 -1.87 8.01 -5.66
C LEU A 98 -2.19 9.34 -4.97
N MET A 99 -2.14 9.36 -3.63
CA MET A 99 -2.27 10.58 -2.84
C MET A 99 -1.00 11.42 -2.80
N ARG A 100 0.13 10.87 -3.28
CA ARG A 100 1.48 11.46 -3.19
C ARG A 100 1.82 11.90 -1.77
N LEU A 101 1.47 11.05 -0.80
CA LEU A 101 1.77 11.32 0.59
C LEU A 101 3.30 11.37 0.77
N PRO A 102 3.84 12.31 1.55
CA PRO A 102 5.26 12.36 1.82
C PRO A 102 5.69 11.26 2.81
N ILE A 103 7.00 11.07 2.97
CA ILE A 103 7.58 10.13 3.94
C ILE A 103 7.56 10.71 5.36
N HIS A 104 7.65 12.03 5.52
CA HIS A 104 7.67 12.71 6.81
C HIS A 104 6.42 13.57 7.05
N LEU A 105 5.98 13.60 8.30
CA LEU A 105 4.79 14.33 8.72
C LEU A 105 4.94 15.84 8.52
N ASP A 106 6.13 16.40 8.74
CA ASP A 106 6.36 17.83 8.57
C ASP A 106 6.19 18.26 7.09
N ASP A 107 6.61 17.42 6.15
CA ASP A 107 6.37 17.63 4.71
C ASP A 107 4.86 17.61 4.40
N LEU A 108 4.08 16.75 5.07
CA LEU A 108 2.62 16.71 4.90
C LEU A 108 1.99 17.99 5.45
N GLU A 109 2.39 18.41 6.66
CA GLU A 109 1.90 19.63 7.29
C GLU A 109 2.23 20.85 6.41
N GLU A 110 3.42 20.92 5.81
CA GLU A 110 3.79 21.95 4.82
C GLU A 110 2.88 21.92 3.59
N GLN A 111 2.65 20.75 2.99
CA GLN A 111 1.74 20.60 1.84
C GLN A 111 0.31 21.07 2.15
N LEU A 112 -0.14 20.91 3.40
CA LEU A 112 -1.46 21.30 3.86
C LEU A 112 -1.55 22.75 4.38
N GLY A 113 -0.43 23.47 4.44
CA GLY A 113 -0.35 24.82 5.00
C GLY A 113 -0.57 24.85 6.52
N VAL A 114 -0.16 23.80 7.21
CA VAL A 114 -0.33 23.63 8.66
C VAL A 114 1.03 23.80 9.33
N ASP A 115 1.09 24.63 10.37
CA ASP A 115 2.18 24.62 11.33
C ASP A 115 1.59 24.21 12.68
N SER A 116 1.59 22.90 12.95
CA SER A 116 0.96 22.36 14.16
C SER A 116 1.60 22.91 15.43
N GLN A 117 2.91 23.09 15.42
CA GLN A 117 3.68 23.60 16.55
C GLN A 117 3.38 25.07 16.85
N SER A 118 3.36 25.93 15.84
CA SER A 118 2.93 27.33 16.01
C SER A 118 1.47 27.41 16.46
N ASN A 119 0.59 26.60 15.87
CA ASN A 119 -0.82 26.58 16.26
C ASN A 119 -1.04 26.23 17.73
N VAL A 120 -0.26 25.28 18.29
CA VAL A 120 -0.30 24.96 19.72
C VAL A 120 0.26 26.11 20.56
N ARG A 121 1.43 26.65 20.19
CA ARG A 121 2.05 27.78 20.91
C ARG A 121 1.13 29.00 20.97
N ASP A 122 0.44 29.29 19.89
CA ASP A 122 -0.40 30.48 19.74
C ASP A 122 -1.85 30.25 20.19
N GLY A 123 -2.21 29.02 20.60
CA GLY A 123 -3.56 28.70 21.09
C GLY A 123 -4.62 28.60 19.99
N ILE A 124 -4.19 28.41 18.74
CA ILE A 124 -5.06 28.18 17.58
C ILE A 124 -5.54 26.73 17.57
N ALA A 125 -4.68 25.78 17.95
CA ALA A 125 -5.03 24.36 18.00
C ALA A 125 -6.15 24.09 19.01
N GLN A 126 -7.07 23.19 18.65
CA GLN A 126 -8.19 22.79 19.50
C GLN A 126 -8.05 21.32 19.89
N ARG A 127 -8.02 21.03 21.19
CA ARG A 127 -7.72 19.72 21.75
C ARG A 127 -8.89 19.09 22.46
N GLY A 128 -8.94 17.77 22.37
CA GLY A 128 -9.66 16.92 23.31
C GLY A 128 -8.78 15.74 23.69
N ALA A 129 -8.91 15.23 24.91
CA ALA A 129 -8.26 13.97 25.27
C ALA A 129 -9.12 13.08 26.17
N VAL A 130 -8.91 11.76 26.07
CA VAL A 130 -9.60 10.74 26.86
C VAL A 130 -8.62 9.88 27.63
N ALA A 131 -9.01 9.47 28.83
CA ALA A 131 -8.25 8.48 29.59
C ALA A 131 -8.37 7.06 29.01
N VAL A 132 -9.53 6.75 28.39
CA VAL A 132 -9.84 5.45 27.81
C VAL A 132 -10.38 5.64 26.41
N SER A 133 -9.67 5.09 25.41
CA SER A 133 -10.03 5.18 24.00
C SER A 133 -10.81 3.94 23.54
N GLY A 134 -11.71 4.12 22.57
CA GLY A 134 -12.42 3.01 21.92
C GLY A 134 -11.61 2.31 20.81
N VAL A 135 -10.44 2.86 20.47
CA VAL A 135 -9.61 2.49 19.31
C VAL A 135 -8.16 2.20 19.72
N SER A 136 -7.60 3.02 20.61
CA SER A 136 -6.26 2.84 21.20
C SER A 136 -6.34 2.13 22.56
N HIS A 137 -5.29 1.41 22.94
CA HIS A 137 -5.21 0.71 24.24
C HIS A 137 -4.93 1.64 25.42
N ASN A 138 -4.40 2.84 25.17
CA ASN A 138 -3.99 3.81 26.20
C ASN A 138 -4.77 5.13 26.08
N ASN A 139 -4.39 6.12 26.89
CA ASN A 139 -4.95 7.47 26.75
C ASN A 139 -4.63 8.05 25.36
N ARG A 140 -5.58 8.80 24.80
CA ARG A 140 -5.48 9.37 23.44
C ARG A 140 -5.88 10.84 23.46
N ALA A 141 -5.10 11.66 22.76
CA ALA A 141 -5.47 13.05 22.49
C ALA A 141 -5.75 13.24 20.99
N MET A 142 -6.44 14.33 20.69
CA MET A 142 -6.76 14.79 19.36
C MET A 142 -6.51 16.29 19.30
N GLU A 143 -5.93 16.76 18.22
CA GLU A 143 -5.67 18.17 17.92
C GLU A 143 -6.29 18.53 16.58
N ARG A 144 -7.06 19.61 16.53
CA ARG A 144 -7.56 20.22 15.31
C ARG A 144 -6.73 21.45 14.97
N HIS A 145 -6.38 21.57 13.70
CA HIS A 145 -5.72 22.72 13.13
C HIS A 145 -6.49 23.20 11.89
N PRO A 146 -6.51 24.51 11.60
CA PRO A 146 -6.94 25.00 10.29
C PRO A 146 -5.94 24.53 9.22
N SER A 147 -6.44 24.20 8.03
CA SER A 147 -5.63 23.83 6.85
C SER A 147 -6.13 24.58 5.60
N ASN A 148 -5.36 24.52 4.51
CA ASN A 148 -5.68 25.21 3.25
C ASN A 148 -7.08 24.91 2.69
N HIS A 149 -7.65 23.73 2.98
CA HIS A 149 -8.92 23.26 2.42
C HIS A 149 -10.00 22.95 3.47
N GLY A 150 -9.75 23.27 4.74
CA GLY A 150 -10.68 23.03 5.84
C GLY A 150 -9.91 22.77 7.13
N SER A 151 -9.95 21.52 7.58
CA SER A 151 -9.30 21.07 8.81
C SER A 151 -8.19 20.06 8.56
N TYR A 152 -7.30 19.99 9.53
CA TYR A 152 -6.33 18.92 9.75
C TYR A 152 -6.47 18.47 11.20
N TRP A 153 -6.80 17.20 11.38
CA TRP A 153 -6.93 16.55 12.67
C TRP A 153 -5.75 15.61 12.88
N LYS A 154 -5.14 15.65 14.06
CA LYS A 154 -3.99 14.85 14.45
C LYS A 154 -4.34 14.12 15.74
N SER A 155 -4.32 12.79 15.72
CA SER A 155 -4.35 12.02 16.96
C SER A 155 -2.96 11.87 17.54
N ILE A 156 -2.91 11.73 18.85
CA ILE A 156 -1.69 11.48 19.60
C ILE A 156 -1.98 10.25 20.46
N ASP A 157 -1.40 9.14 20.04
CA ASP A 157 -1.56 7.82 20.64
C ASP A 157 -0.33 7.46 21.47
N TYR A 158 -0.54 6.88 22.64
CA TYR A 158 0.51 6.60 23.62
C TYR A 158 0.77 5.10 23.77
N ALA A 159 2.03 4.75 24.10
CA ALA A 159 2.42 3.37 24.41
C ALA A 159 2.05 2.93 25.83
N SER A 160 1.82 3.89 26.75
CA SER A 160 1.30 3.64 28.09
C SER A 160 0.40 4.79 28.56
N SER A 161 -0.19 4.66 29.76
CA SER A 161 -0.92 5.77 30.42
C SER A 161 -0.26 6.21 31.73
N LYS A 162 1.06 6.03 31.87
CA LYS A 162 1.80 6.21 33.13
C LYS A 162 2.94 7.21 32.98
N GLY A 163 3.32 7.87 34.08
CA GLY A 163 4.49 8.74 34.11
C GLY A 163 4.37 9.88 33.09
N ARG A 164 5.32 9.95 32.16
CA ARG A 164 5.33 10.96 31.06
C ARG A 164 4.25 10.72 30.00
N ASP A 165 3.76 9.48 29.88
CA ASP A 165 2.72 9.13 28.91
C ASP A 165 1.31 9.40 29.45
N ASN A 166 1.19 9.74 30.74
CA ASN A 166 -0.07 10.17 31.32
C ASN A 166 -0.37 11.60 30.85
N LEU A 167 -1.22 11.75 29.84
CA LEU A 167 -1.55 13.05 29.25
C LEU A 167 -2.16 14.05 30.25
N PHE A 168 -2.70 13.59 31.38
CA PHE A 168 -3.23 14.49 32.42
C PHE A 168 -2.14 15.09 33.30
N ALA A 169 -0.92 14.55 33.26
CA ALA A 169 0.23 15.09 33.98
C ALA A 169 0.82 16.32 33.27
N ASP A 170 0.77 16.35 31.94
CA ASP A 170 1.12 17.51 31.12
C ASP A 170 0.20 17.59 29.88
N PRO A 171 -0.98 18.23 30.01
CA PRO A 171 -1.92 18.37 28.89
C PRO A 171 -1.47 19.40 27.84
N ILE A 172 -0.34 20.11 28.05
CA ILE A 172 0.16 21.14 27.12
C ILE A 172 1.23 20.52 26.21
N ASN A 173 2.22 19.84 26.78
CA ASN A 173 3.31 19.24 26.02
C ASN A 173 3.03 17.75 25.84
N LEU A 174 2.30 17.42 24.77
CA LEU A 174 1.97 16.04 24.46
C LEU A 174 3.14 15.35 23.75
N HIS A 175 3.39 14.08 24.06
CA HIS A 175 4.45 13.26 23.47
C HIS A 175 3.90 11.85 23.18
N GLY A 176 3.33 11.65 22.00
CA GLY A 176 2.80 10.36 21.58
C GLY A 176 3.87 9.43 21.01
N ALA A 177 3.55 8.14 20.94
CA ALA A 177 4.31 7.14 20.21
C ALA A 177 4.00 7.16 18.69
N GLY A 178 2.91 7.81 18.30
CA GLY A 178 2.47 7.98 16.91
C GLY A 178 1.04 8.49 16.85
N GLY A 179 0.45 8.47 15.66
CA GLY A 179 -0.91 8.92 15.46
C GLY A 179 -1.42 8.81 14.03
N GLU A 180 -2.69 9.13 13.90
CA GLU A 180 -3.44 9.25 12.67
C GLU A 180 -3.70 10.72 12.37
N MET A 181 -3.56 11.10 11.10
CA MET A 181 -3.92 12.41 10.60
C MET A 181 -5.06 12.27 9.62
N ILE A 182 -6.08 13.11 9.78
CA ILE A 182 -7.25 13.19 8.90
C ILE A 182 -7.38 14.63 8.42
N PHE A 183 -7.38 14.86 7.11
CA PHE A 183 -7.36 16.20 6.56
C PHE A 183 -8.34 16.39 5.41
N SER A 184 -8.83 17.62 5.27
CA SER A 184 -9.74 17.99 4.19
C SER A 184 -9.00 18.08 2.84
N LEU A 185 -9.53 17.43 1.82
CA LEU A 185 -9.07 17.53 0.43
C LEU A 185 -9.80 18.68 -0.29
N PRO A 186 -9.26 19.20 -1.41
CA PRO A 186 -9.88 20.30 -2.17
C PRO A 186 -11.32 20.00 -2.63
N ASN A 187 -11.67 18.74 -2.84
CA ASN A 187 -13.01 18.30 -3.25
C ASN A 187 -13.97 18.09 -2.07
N GLY A 188 -13.52 18.28 -0.83
CA GLY A 188 -14.28 18.09 0.41
C GLY A 188 -14.24 16.68 0.99
N LEU A 189 -13.64 15.70 0.29
CA LEU A 189 -13.35 14.38 0.87
C LEU A 189 -12.22 14.47 1.89
N GLN A 190 -11.95 13.37 2.58
CA GLN A 190 -10.87 13.27 3.55
C GLN A 190 -9.66 12.52 2.98
N GLY A 191 -8.46 12.98 3.35
CA GLY A 191 -7.20 12.25 3.22
C GLY A 191 -6.76 11.73 4.58
N TYR A 192 -5.97 10.65 4.57
CA TYR A 192 -5.53 9.92 5.75
C TYR A 192 -4.03 9.70 5.72
N TYR A 193 -3.40 9.74 6.89
CA TYR A 193 -1.98 9.48 7.05
C TYR A 193 -1.74 8.86 8.42
N LEU A 194 -0.79 7.93 8.52
CA LEU A 194 -0.33 7.37 9.79
C LEU A 194 1.15 7.70 9.97
N ALA A 195 1.55 8.07 11.17
CA ALA A 195 2.96 8.34 11.49
C ALA A 195 3.36 7.83 12.86
N THR A 196 4.66 7.56 13.01
CA THR A 196 5.33 7.39 14.30
C THR A 196 5.42 8.72 15.06
N GLY A 197 5.85 8.67 16.32
CA GLY A 197 6.03 9.85 17.18
C GLY A 197 7.13 10.82 16.70
N ASP A 198 8.09 10.33 15.92
CA ASP A 198 9.11 11.13 15.22
C ASP A 198 8.71 11.55 13.80
N GLY A 199 7.46 11.26 13.40
CA GLY A 199 6.87 11.78 12.15
C GLY A 199 7.16 10.94 10.91
N GLN A 200 7.77 9.77 11.02
CA GLN A 200 7.96 8.84 9.90
C GLN A 200 6.61 8.21 9.50
N ARG A 201 6.27 8.23 8.21
CA ARG A 201 5.04 7.60 7.70
C ARG A 201 5.01 6.10 8.01
N LEU A 202 3.84 5.63 8.38
CA LEU A 202 3.52 4.21 8.55
C LEU A 202 2.55 3.74 7.46
N ASP A 203 2.83 2.57 6.89
CA ASP A 203 1.85 1.85 6.07
C ASP A 203 0.79 1.17 6.96
N ALA A 204 1.20 0.69 8.13
CA ALA A 204 0.34 0.05 9.11
C ALA A 204 0.75 0.45 10.54
N ALA A 205 -0.24 0.71 11.39
CA ALA A 205 0.02 1.02 12.80
C ALA A 205 0.23 -0.26 13.63
N PRO A 206 1.08 -0.21 14.68
CA PRO A 206 1.30 -1.36 15.54
C PRO A 206 0.05 -1.76 16.34
N THR A 207 -0.29 -3.05 16.33
CA THR A 207 -1.53 -3.58 16.95
C THR A 207 -1.55 -3.49 18.48
N GLU A 208 -0.38 -3.38 19.10
CA GLU A 208 -0.18 -3.12 20.52
C GLU A 208 -0.53 -1.67 20.92
N ILE A 209 -0.66 -0.77 19.95
CA ILE A 209 -1.10 0.62 20.18
C ILE A 209 -2.58 0.78 19.79
N VAL A 210 -2.96 0.31 18.61
CA VAL A 210 -4.29 0.56 18.01
C VAL A 210 -4.77 -0.64 17.20
N THR A 211 -6.09 -0.88 17.17
CA THR A 211 -6.65 -2.02 16.42
C THR A 211 -7.81 -1.63 15.51
N ASP A 212 -7.82 -2.20 14.30
CA ASP A 212 -8.95 -2.11 13.36
C ASP A 212 -9.95 -3.22 13.68
N LYS A 213 -11.09 -2.87 14.28
CA LYS A 213 -12.13 -3.85 14.62
C LYS A 213 -12.80 -4.44 13.38
N PHE A 214 -12.74 -3.77 12.23
CA PHE A 214 -13.38 -4.14 10.97
C PHE A 214 -12.52 -5.06 10.10
N SER A 215 -11.19 -5.05 10.29
CA SER A 215 -10.28 -5.99 9.63
C SER A 215 -10.29 -7.36 10.33
N GLU A 216 -10.09 -8.44 9.57
CA GLU A 216 -9.90 -9.79 10.12
C GLU A 216 -8.63 -9.85 11.01
N ASP A 217 -7.54 -9.23 10.55
CA ASP A 217 -6.21 -9.27 11.18
C ASP A 217 -5.96 -8.16 12.21
N LYS A 218 -6.96 -7.31 12.45
CA LYS A 218 -6.93 -6.18 13.41
C LYS A 218 -5.89 -5.09 13.12
N THR A 219 -5.24 -5.13 11.98
CA THR A 219 -4.21 -4.15 11.61
C THR A 219 -4.86 -2.89 11.02
N VAL A 220 -4.49 -1.72 11.54
CA VAL A 220 -4.90 -0.43 10.97
C VAL A 220 -3.94 -0.07 9.85
N ARG A 221 -4.41 -0.06 8.60
CA ARG A 221 -3.64 0.31 7.41
C ARG A 221 -4.01 1.71 6.95
N ASN A 222 -3.02 2.51 6.56
CA ASN A 222 -3.25 3.87 6.08
C ASN A 222 -4.21 3.87 4.88
N GLY A 223 -5.14 4.83 4.80
CA GLY A 223 -6.18 4.84 3.78
C GLY A 223 -7.40 4.00 4.18
N LEU A 224 -7.49 2.75 3.70
CA LEU A 224 -8.74 1.98 3.75
C LEU A 224 -9.29 1.75 5.17
N SER A 225 -8.46 1.43 6.17
CA SER A 225 -8.94 1.27 7.55
C SER A 225 -9.54 2.57 8.09
N CYS A 226 -8.92 3.70 7.74
CA CYS A 226 -9.38 5.03 8.13
C CYS A 226 -10.68 5.40 7.41
N ILE A 227 -10.79 5.12 6.10
CA ILE A 227 -12.03 5.30 5.31
C ILE A 227 -13.19 4.50 5.91
N ARG A 228 -12.96 3.22 6.22
CA ARG A 228 -13.96 2.33 6.86
C ARG A 228 -14.38 2.84 8.24
N CYS A 229 -13.44 3.40 9.00
CA CYS A 229 -13.71 3.94 10.32
C CYS A 229 -14.49 5.26 10.22
N HIS A 230 -14.10 6.16 9.32
CA HIS A 230 -14.64 7.49 9.11
C HIS A 230 -15.66 7.54 7.96
N ASP A 231 -16.47 6.49 7.86
CA ASP A 231 -17.53 6.29 6.86
C ASP A 231 -18.55 7.44 6.80
N ARG A 232 -18.68 8.21 7.89
CA ARG A 232 -19.53 9.40 7.99
C ARG A 232 -18.77 10.67 8.36
N GLY A 233 -17.46 10.70 8.12
CA GLY A 233 -16.58 11.82 8.41
C GLY A 233 -16.02 11.82 9.84
N MET A 234 -15.78 13.01 10.39
CA MET A 234 -15.23 13.13 11.75
C MET A 234 -16.19 12.58 12.80
N LYS A 235 -15.65 11.80 13.74
CA LYS A 235 -16.45 11.19 14.81
C LYS A 235 -16.56 12.14 16.01
N PRO A 236 -17.70 12.11 16.73
CA PRO A 236 -17.80 12.79 18.02
C PRO A 236 -16.70 12.31 18.97
N PHE A 237 -16.14 13.25 19.72
CA PHE A 237 -15.08 13.00 20.68
C PHE A 237 -15.42 13.66 22.01
N ARG A 238 -15.11 12.98 23.13
CA ARG A 238 -15.32 13.52 24.48
C ARG A 238 -14.00 14.00 25.04
N ASP A 239 -13.95 15.22 25.55
CA ASP A 239 -12.80 15.69 26.32
C ASP A 239 -12.98 15.43 27.83
N ASP A 240 -12.02 14.72 28.41
CA ASP A 240 -11.94 14.45 29.84
C ASP A 240 -11.03 15.49 30.55
N VAL A 241 -10.17 16.22 29.83
CA VAL A 241 -9.17 17.14 30.42
C VAL A 241 -9.83 18.37 31.01
N ARG A 242 -10.73 19.04 30.30
CA ARG A 242 -11.36 20.27 30.77
C ARG A 242 -12.06 20.08 32.11
N ALA A 243 -12.89 19.04 32.22
CA ALA A 243 -13.58 18.70 33.46
C ALA A 243 -12.61 18.33 34.60
N ALA A 244 -11.51 17.64 34.28
CA ALA A 244 -10.55 17.19 35.28
C ALA A 244 -9.55 18.27 35.75
N VAL A 245 -9.28 19.27 34.90
CA VAL A 245 -8.16 20.22 35.10
C VAL A 245 -8.65 21.67 35.25
N ILE A 246 -9.55 22.10 34.37
CA ILE A 246 -9.99 23.50 34.32
C ILE A 246 -11.08 23.73 35.36
N ASP A 247 -12.06 22.83 35.43
CA ASP A 247 -13.25 23.00 36.26
C ASP A 247 -13.00 22.73 37.76
N LEU A 248 -11.88 22.09 38.10
CA LEU A 248 -11.51 21.78 39.48
C LEU A 248 -10.50 22.77 40.07
N PRO A 249 -10.67 23.20 41.34
CA PRO A 249 -9.71 24.08 42.01
C PRO A 249 -8.38 23.37 42.29
N GLY A 250 -7.25 24.06 42.17
CA GLY A 250 -5.92 23.51 42.44
C GLY A 250 -4.79 24.24 41.70
N SER A 251 -3.56 24.12 42.23
CA SER A 251 -2.33 24.51 41.54
C SER A 251 -1.69 23.25 40.97
N TYR A 252 -1.53 23.19 39.66
CA TYR A 252 -0.90 22.07 38.97
C TYR A 252 0.51 22.47 38.49
N GLY A 253 1.29 21.49 38.00
CA GLY A 253 2.63 21.72 37.44
C GLY A 253 2.65 22.39 36.06
N PHE A 254 1.49 22.85 35.56
CA PHE A 254 1.30 23.41 34.22
C PHE A 254 0.38 24.64 34.26
N ASP A 255 0.40 25.46 33.20
CA ASP A 255 -0.42 26.67 33.11
C ASP A 255 -1.87 26.37 32.72
N LYS A 256 -2.78 26.44 33.70
CA LYS A 256 -4.23 26.26 33.49
C LYS A 256 -4.82 27.17 32.41
N ARG A 257 -4.31 28.39 32.23
CA ARG A 257 -4.82 29.31 31.20
C ARG A 257 -4.50 28.75 29.82
N LYS A 258 -3.27 28.26 29.64
CA LYS A 258 -2.86 27.63 28.38
C LYS A 258 -3.65 26.35 28.10
N VAL A 259 -3.96 25.56 29.13
CA VAL A 259 -4.89 24.42 28.98
C VAL A 259 -6.28 24.89 28.52
N ALA A 260 -6.81 25.96 29.11
CA ALA A 260 -8.12 26.49 28.71
C ALA A 260 -8.18 27.10 27.30
N GLU A 261 -7.05 27.61 26.80
CA GLU A 261 -6.89 28.05 25.40
C GLU A 261 -6.93 26.86 24.43
N LEU A 262 -6.23 25.76 24.78
CA LEU A 262 -6.11 24.60 23.90
C LEU A 262 -7.31 23.66 23.95
N TYR A 263 -7.97 23.51 25.10
CA TYR A 263 -9.09 22.58 25.30
C TYR A 263 -10.39 23.37 25.35
N PRO A 264 -11.10 23.59 24.22
CA PRO A 264 -12.29 24.42 24.19
C PRO A 264 -13.45 23.80 24.98
N THR A 265 -14.56 24.52 25.07
CA THR A 265 -15.78 23.93 25.65
C THR A 265 -16.29 22.78 24.78
N LYS A 266 -17.04 21.86 25.39
CA LYS A 266 -17.68 20.77 24.64
C LYS A 266 -18.49 21.30 23.45
N GLN A 267 -19.29 22.35 23.67
CA GLN A 267 -20.10 22.95 22.62
C GLN A 267 -19.24 23.39 21.43
N THR A 268 -18.17 24.13 21.68
CA THR A 268 -17.26 24.60 20.63
C THR A 268 -16.56 23.45 19.91
N MET A 269 -16.13 22.41 20.63
CA MET A 269 -15.54 21.22 20.00
C MET A 269 -16.55 20.48 19.12
N ASP A 270 -17.78 20.29 19.60
CA ASP A 270 -18.85 19.65 18.84
C ASP A 270 -19.16 20.45 17.56
N GLU A 271 -19.18 21.79 17.62
CA GLU A 271 -19.38 22.67 16.48
C GLU A 271 -18.29 22.45 15.40
N PHE A 272 -17.02 22.37 15.80
CA PHE A 272 -15.92 22.08 14.85
C PHE A 272 -16.01 20.68 14.23
N ILE A 273 -16.31 19.66 15.04
CA ILE A 273 -16.47 18.29 14.54
C ILE A 273 -17.61 18.23 13.54
N GLU A 274 -18.75 18.86 13.85
CA GLU A 274 -19.92 18.86 12.98
C GLU A 274 -19.66 19.62 11.67
N GLU A 275 -19.01 20.78 11.71
CA GLU A 275 -18.61 21.52 10.51
C GLU A 275 -17.77 20.65 9.55
N ASP A 276 -16.77 19.95 10.11
CA ASP A 276 -15.89 19.08 9.33
C ASP A 276 -16.61 17.81 8.84
N ARG A 277 -17.56 17.29 9.62
CA ARG A 277 -18.42 16.15 9.26
C ARG A 277 -19.36 16.51 8.11
N GLU A 278 -20.03 17.66 8.18
CA GLU A 278 -20.94 18.14 7.14
C GLU A 278 -20.20 18.38 5.81
N ARG A 279 -19.00 18.95 5.85
CA ARG A 279 -18.14 19.12 4.67
C ARG A 279 -17.90 17.79 3.96
N PHE A 280 -17.53 16.75 4.70
CA PHE A 280 -17.31 15.41 4.16
C PHE A 280 -18.59 14.83 3.55
N LEU A 281 -19.72 14.90 4.26
CA LEU A 281 -20.98 14.36 3.78
C LEU A 281 -21.49 15.05 2.51
N ILE A 282 -21.28 16.38 2.38
CA ILE A 282 -21.57 17.11 1.14
C ILE A 282 -20.74 16.57 -0.03
N ALA A 283 -19.47 16.20 0.21
CA ALA A 283 -18.64 15.60 -0.82
C ALA A 283 -19.09 14.16 -1.14
N MET A 284 -19.43 13.36 -0.13
CA MET A 284 -19.93 11.99 -0.32
C MET A 284 -21.21 11.93 -1.13
N LYS A 285 -22.16 12.86 -0.93
CA LYS A 285 -23.36 12.97 -1.77
C LYS A 285 -23.04 13.18 -3.25
N LYS A 286 -21.99 13.94 -3.56
CA LYS A 286 -21.52 14.12 -4.96
C LYS A 286 -20.92 12.84 -5.52
N VAL A 287 -20.23 12.06 -4.69
CA VAL A 287 -19.65 10.76 -5.08
C VAL A 287 -20.74 9.72 -5.33
N ASN A 288 -21.69 9.60 -4.41
CA ASN A 288 -22.79 8.64 -4.50
C ASN A 288 -23.79 9.00 -5.60
N GLY A 289 -23.90 10.29 -5.95
CA GLY A 289 -24.88 10.79 -6.91
C GLY A 289 -26.31 10.78 -6.36
N ASP A 290 -26.47 10.59 -5.06
CA ASP A 290 -27.71 10.59 -4.32
C ASP A 290 -27.55 11.20 -2.91
N ASP A 291 -28.63 11.19 -2.12
CA ASP A 291 -28.65 11.69 -0.75
C ASP A 291 -28.19 10.65 0.29
N SER A 292 -27.65 9.50 -0.14
CA SER A 292 -27.15 8.48 0.77
C SER A 292 -25.86 8.97 1.45
N ASP A 293 -25.83 8.79 2.78
CA ASP A 293 -24.64 8.97 3.60
C ASP A 293 -23.80 7.68 3.70
N ASP A 294 -24.17 6.63 2.96
CA ASP A 294 -23.48 5.34 3.03
C ASP A 294 -22.13 5.38 2.31
N GLU A 295 -21.09 4.86 2.99
CA GLU A 295 -19.78 4.61 2.41
C GLU A 295 -19.83 3.31 1.57
N THR A 296 -19.59 3.44 0.26
CA THR A 296 -19.86 2.39 -0.73
C THR A 296 -18.67 1.45 -0.98
N LEU A 297 -17.47 1.78 -0.52
CA LEU A 297 -16.26 0.99 -0.73
C LEU A 297 -16.13 -0.16 0.25
N THR A 298 -16.66 -0.03 1.48
CA THR A 298 -16.56 -1.06 2.53
C THR A 298 -17.11 -2.41 2.08
N PRO A 299 -18.32 -2.52 1.49
CA PRO A 299 -18.83 -3.79 0.97
C PRO A 299 -17.97 -4.39 -0.15
N VAL A 300 -17.45 -3.54 -1.05
CA VAL A 300 -16.58 -3.96 -2.17
C VAL A 300 -15.28 -4.54 -1.62
N ALA A 301 -14.63 -3.81 -0.72
CA ALA A 301 -13.39 -4.18 -0.08
C ALA A 301 -13.53 -5.47 0.75
N ARG A 302 -14.63 -5.61 1.51
CA ARG A 302 -14.91 -6.84 2.27
C ARG A 302 -15.09 -8.04 1.37
N ARG A 303 -15.85 -7.89 0.29
CA ARG A 303 -16.07 -8.97 -0.68
C ARG A 303 -14.76 -9.40 -1.36
N PHE A 304 -13.90 -8.46 -1.69
CA PHE A 304 -12.67 -8.77 -2.43
C PHE A 304 -11.58 -9.35 -1.53
N MET A 305 -11.31 -8.72 -0.37
CA MET A 305 -10.17 -9.07 0.48
C MET A 305 -10.49 -10.05 1.60
N ASP A 306 -11.60 -9.80 2.30
CA ASP A 306 -11.92 -10.49 3.56
C ASP A 306 -12.69 -11.80 3.28
N ALA A 307 -13.60 -11.77 2.30
CA ALA A 307 -14.40 -12.94 1.96
C ALA A 307 -13.56 -14.04 1.28
N PRO A 308 -13.77 -15.32 1.63
CA PRO A 308 -13.08 -16.42 0.98
C PRO A 308 -13.60 -16.62 -0.45
N ILE A 309 -12.76 -17.20 -1.31
CA ILE A 309 -13.05 -17.41 -2.72
C ILE A 309 -13.68 -18.79 -2.90
N ALA A 310 -14.93 -18.80 -3.36
CA ALA A 310 -15.63 -20.00 -3.81
C ALA A 310 -15.43 -20.25 -5.31
N TYR A 311 -15.76 -21.45 -5.77
CA TYR A 311 -15.64 -21.89 -7.17
C TYR A 311 -16.18 -20.85 -8.18
N ASN A 312 -17.43 -20.40 -8.03
CA ASN A 312 -18.03 -19.44 -8.98
C ASN A 312 -17.30 -18.10 -9.02
N THR A 313 -16.75 -17.65 -7.89
CA THR A 313 -15.92 -16.44 -7.86
C THR A 313 -14.63 -16.68 -8.64
N ALA A 314 -13.88 -17.75 -8.33
CA ALA A 314 -12.64 -18.09 -9.04
C ALA A 314 -12.84 -18.18 -10.56
N ILE A 315 -13.90 -18.88 -11.02
CA ILE A 315 -14.21 -19.01 -12.45
C ILE A 315 -14.61 -17.67 -13.07
N GLY A 316 -15.41 -16.85 -12.38
CA GLY A 316 -15.78 -15.52 -12.86
C GLY A 316 -14.58 -14.57 -12.96
N GLU A 317 -13.61 -14.68 -12.05
CA GLU A 317 -12.38 -13.89 -12.07
C GLU A 317 -11.44 -14.25 -13.23
N LEU A 318 -11.56 -15.45 -13.80
CA LEU A 318 -10.90 -15.85 -15.06
C LEU A 318 -11.65 -15.35 -16.31
N GLY A 319 -12.78 -14.66 -16.15
CA GLY A 319 -13.66 -14.27 -17.26
C GLY A 319 -14.45 -15.44 -17.86
N LEU A 320 -14.53 -16.57 -17.15
CA LEU A 320 -15.20 -17.78 -17.61
C LEU A 320 -16.62 -17.87 -17.09
N ARG A 321 -17.49 -18.54 -17.85
CA ARG A 321 -18.88 -18.77 -17.46
C ARG A 321 -19.01 -20.02 -16.60
N SER A 322 -19.82 -19.95 -15.55
CA SER A 322 -20.06 -21.06 -14.61
C SER A 322 -20.86 -22.23 -15.22
N GLU A 323 -21.40 -22.08 -16.43
CA GLU A 323 -22.04 -23.18 -17.17
C GLU A 323 -21.03 -24.26 -17.60
N ASN A 324 -19.74 -23.91 -17.64
CA ASN A 324 -18.65 -24.84 -17.87
C ASN A 324 -18.13 -25.42 -16.55
N SER A 325 -17.88 -26.74 -16.53
CA SER A 325 -17.35 -27.46 -15.36
C SER A 325 -15.82 -27.50 -15.40
N PHE A 326 -15.18 -26.88 -14.42
CA PHE A 326 -13.72 -26.82 -14.23
C PHE A 326 -13.27 -27.53 -12.94
N GLU A 327 -14.17 -28.18 -12.21
CA GLU A 327 -13.86 -28.89 -10.97
C GLU A 327 -12.83 -30.01 -11.21
N GLY A 328 -12.81 -30.60 -12.41
CA GLY A 328 -11.80 -31.58 -12.82
C GLY A 328 -10.38 -31.01 -12.86
N MET A 329 -10.20 -29.75 -13.26
CA MET A 329 -8.91 -29.05 -13.26
C MET A 329 -8.36 -28.95 -11.84
N PHE A 330 -9.17 -28.49 -10.88
CA PHE A 330 -8.76 -28.35 -9.49
C PHE A 330 -8.46 -29.70 -8.80
N ARG A 331 -8.90 -30.82 -9.38
CA ARG A 331 -8.54 -32.19 -8.94
C ARG A 331 -7.26 -32.72 -9.58
N SER A 332 -6.70 -32.03 -10.57
CA SER A 332 -5.44 -32.45 -11.20
C SER A 332 -4.30 -32.46 -10.16
N PRO A 333 -3.29 -33.34 -10.31
CA PRO A 333 -2.18 -33.42 -9.35
C PRO A 333 -1.48 -32.08 -9.09
N GLN A 334 -1.34 -31.24 -10.12
CA GLN A 334 -0.75 -29.90 -10.02
C GLN A 334 -1.54 -29.03 -9.01
N PHE A 335 -2.83 -28.80 -9.26
CA PHE A 335 -3.64 -27.90 -8.44
C PHE A 335 -4.10 -28.52 -7.12
N ALA A 336 -4.21 -29.84 -7.05
CA ALA A 336 -4.42 -30.53 -5.79
C ALA A 336 -3.18 -30.40 -4.88
N GLY A 337 -1.97 -30.52 -5.44
CA GLY A 337 -0.71 -30.30 -4.73
C GLY A 337 -0.50 -28.85 -4.28
N ALA A 338 -1.02 -27.89 -5.05
CA ALA A 338 -1.06 -26.47 -4.71
C ALA A 338 -2.10 -26.10 -3.63
N GLY A 339 -2.98 -27.04 -3.24
CA GLY A 339 -4.02 -26.82 -2.24
C GLY A 339 -5.33 -26.22 -2.77
N LEU A 340 -5.51 -26.12 -4.09
CA LEU A 340 -6.74 -25.57 -4.71
C LEU A 340 -7.90 -26.58 -4.79
N VAL A 341 -7.70 -27.82 -4.32
CA VAL A 341 -8.73 -28.87 -4.34
C VAL A 341 -10.07 -28.48 -3.70
N PRO A 342 -10.17 -27.59 -2.68
CA PRO A 342 -11.47 -27.17 -2.13
C PRO A 342 -12.41 -26.58 -3.18
N LEU A 343 -11.88 -25.90 -4.21
CA LEU A 343 -12.69 -25.35 -5.31
C LEU A 343 -13.39 -26.42 -6.14
N SER A 344 -12.95 -27.69 -6.06
CA SER A 344 -13.59 -28.81 -6.77
C SER A 344 -14.78 -29.46 -6.05
N ASN A 345 -15.04 -29.09 -4.80
CA ASN A 345 -16.01 -29.77 -3.94
C ASN A 345 -16.76 -28.81 -2.99
N ASN A 346 -17.23 -27.68 -3.50
CA ASN A 346 -17.97 -26.64 -2.76
C ASN A 346 -17.23 -26.04 -1.54
N GLY A 347 -15.91 -26.21 -1.48
CA GLY A 347 -15.06 -25.53 -0.52
C GLY A 347 -14.68 -24.13 -0.99
N VAL A 348 -13.81 -23.49 -0.21
CA VAL A 348 -13.30 -22.14 -0.48
C VAL A 348 -11.80 -22.08 -0.23
N ILE A 349 -11.14 -21.09 -0.83
CA ILE A 349 -9.73 -20.76 -0.59
C ILE A 349 -9.59 -19.29 -0.19
N ARG A 350 -8.39 -18.89 0.24
CA ARG A 350 -8.06 -17.50 0.58
C ARG A 350 -7.55 -16.74 -0.65
N ARG A 351 -7.63 -15.40 -0.60
CA ARG A 351 -7.29 -14.48 -1.70
C ARG A 351 -5.82 -14.57 -2.12
N ASP A 352 -4.92 -14.60 -1.15
CA ASP A 352 -3.47 -14.78 -1.35
C ASP A 352 -3.15 -16.05 -2.14
N MET A 353 -3.71 -17.19 -1.73
CA MET A 353 -3.56 -18.46 -2.43
C MET A 353 -4.09 -18.37 -3.87
N TRP A 354 -5.23 -17.72 -4.09
CA TRP A 354 -5.77 -17.59 -5.44
C TRP A 354 -4.87 -16.73 -6.35
N GLU A 355 -4.37 -15.60 -5.85
CA GLU A 355 -3.48 -14.71 -6.61
C GLU A 355 -2.11 -15.36 -6.88
N ASP A 356 -1.63 -16.24 -5.99
CA ASP A 356 -0.43 -17.07 -6.18
C ASP A 356 -0.55 -18.03 -7.36
N TYR A 357 -1.70 -18.67 -7.53
CA TYR A 357 -1.89 -19.65 -8.58
C TYR A 357 -2.68 -19.15 -9.80
N PHE A 358 -3.15 -17.90 -9.80
CA PHE A 358 -3.88 -17.32 -10.94
C PHE A 358 -3.10 -17.42 -12.26
N PRO A 359 -1.80 -17.07 -12.33
CA PRO A 359 -1.02 -17.23 -13.57
C PRO A 359 -0.99 -18.68 -14.08
N SER A 360 -0.74 -19.64 -13.18
CA SER A 360 -0.69 -21.06 -13.53
C SER A 360 -2.02 -21.62 -14.02
N VAL A 361 -3.14 -21.13 -13.47
CA VAL A 361 -4.49 -21.49 -13.93
C VAL A 361 -4.77 -20.92 -15.32
N VAL A 362 -4.37 -19.68 -15.58
CA VAL A 362 -4.47 -19.03 -16.91
C VAL A 362 -3.69 -19.84 -17.96
N GLU A 363 -2.45 -20.21 -17.66
CA GLU A 363 -1.61 -21.01 -18.54
C GLU A 363 -2.17 -22.42 -18.77
N PHE A 364 -2.60 -23.10 -17.70
CA PHE A 364 -3.15 -24.46 -17.79
C PHE A 364 -4.40 -24.51 -18.67
N LEU A 365 -5.27 -23.50 -18.59
CA LEU A 365 -6.48 -23.39 -19.39
C LEU A 365 -6.22 -22.85 -20.80
N GLY A 366 -5.00 -22.40 -21.10
CA GLY A 366 -4.65 -21.79 -22.38
C GLY A 366 -5.41 -20.49 -22.65
N LEU A 367 -5.71 -19.71 -21.60
CA LEU A 367 -6.48 -18.46 -21.75
C LEU A 367 -5.66 -17.32 -22.35
N GLY A 368 -4.32 -17.42 -22.30
CA GLY A 368 -3.39 -16.42 -22.79
C GLY A 368 -2.10 -16.43 -22.00
N VAL A 369 -1.32 -15.36 -22.12
CA VAL A 369 -0.08 -15.16 -21.36
C VAL A 369 -0.40 -14.33 -20.11
N PRO A 370 -0.19 -14.84 -18.88
CA PRO A 370 -0.40 -14.03 -17.69
C PRO A 370 0.64 -12.90 -17.61
N VAL A 371 0.21 -11.67 -17.32
CA VAL A 371 1.11 -10.53 -17.08
C VAL A 371 1.39 -10.48 -15.58
N ILE A 372 2.47 -11.14 -15.16
CA ILE A 372 2.81 -11.30 -13.74
C ILE A 372 3.34 -9.98 -13.16
N PRO A 373 2.80 -9.51 -12.02
CA PRO A 373 3.21 -8.27 -11.37
C PRO A 373 4.50 -8.48 -10.55
N VAL A 374 5.60 -8.89 -11.20
CA VAL A 374 6.86 -9.21 -10.50
C VAL A 374 7.50 -7.99 -9.81
N ASP A 375 7.23 -6.79 -10.34
CA ASP A 375 7.72 -5.51 -9.80
C ASP A 375 6.81 -4.93 -8.70
N ALA A 376 5.67 -5.55 -8.43
CA ALA A 376 4.73 -5.14 -7.39
C ALA A 376 5.42 -5.06 -6.03
N ILE A 377 5.19 -4.00 -5.27
CA ILE A 377 5.67 -3.91 -3.89
C ILE A 377 4.70 -4.53 -2.88
N THR A 378 3.42 -4.68 -3.27
CA THR A 378 2.43 -5.41 -2.47
C THR A 378 2.63 -6.92 -2.53
N ARG A 379 3.44 -7.40 -3.49
CA ARG A 379 3.77 -8.82 -3.68
C ARG A 379 5.28 -9.05 -3.46
N PRO A 380 5.71 -9.25 -2.21
CA PRO A 380 7.13 -9.36 -1.87
C PRO A 380 7.78 -10.63 -2.43
N ASP A 381 7.00 -11.69 -2.59
CA ASP A 381 7.46 -12.98 -3.08
C ASP A 381 6.61 -13.43 -4.28
N PHE A 382 7.25 -14.11 -5.22
CA PHE A 382 6.59 -14.76 -6.33
C PHE A 382 7.38 -16.01 -6.72
N ARG A 383 6.68 -17.13 -6.89
CA ARG A 383 7.27 -18.41 -7.30
C ARG A 383 6.63 -18.89 -8.59
N VAL A 384 7.44 -19.53 -9.42
CA VAL A 384 6.98 -20.16 -10.66
C VAL A 384 6.68 -21.62 -10.36
N ASP A 385 5.45 -22.06 -10.64
CA ASP A 385 5.04 -23.43 -10.36
C ASP A 385 5.86 -24.46 -11.13
N GLY A 386 6.34 -25.50 -10.43
CA GLY A 386 7.16 -26.55 -11.02
C GLY A 386 8.58 -26.12 -11.42
N SER A 387 8.98 -24.89 -11.09
CA SER A 387 10.34 -24.38 -11.25
C SER A 387 11.35 -25.22 -10.46
N SER A 388 12.55 -25.38 -11.03
CA SER A 388 13.69 -26.01 -10.36
C SER A 388 14.61 -25.01 -9.64
N ILE A 389 14.24 -23.73 -9.63
CA ILE A 389 14.99 -22.67 -8.93
C ILE A 389 14.87 -22.92 -7.43
N ASP A 390 16.01 -22.99 -6.75
CA ASP A 390 16.06 -23.04 -5.30
C ASP A 390 17.22 -22.19 -4.80
N VAL A 391 16.93 -20.90 -4.59
CA VAL A 391 17.89 -19.93 -4.06
C VAL A 391 17.42 -19.43 -2.70
N VAL A 392 18.28 -19.60 -1.71
CA VAL A 392 18.04 -19.19 -0.33
C VAL A 392 18.71 -17.85 -0.07
N LEU A 393 17.91 -16.85 0.29
CA LEU A 393 18.35 -15.52 0.71
C LEU A 393 18.46 -15.47 2.25
N SER A 394 19.56 -14.96 2.78
CA SER A 394 19.82 -14.88 4.23
C SER A 394 20.75 -13.72 4.59
N THR A 395 20.89 -13.40 5.88
CA THR A 395 21.86 -12.42 6.38
C THR A 395 22.90 -13.03 7.32
N SER A 396 23.87 -12.21 7.77
CA SER A 396 24.83 -12.53 8.82
C SER A 396 24.18 -12.89 10.17
N LYS A 397 22.89 -12.60 10.37
CA LYS A 397 22.12 -12.98 11.55
C LYS A 397 20.90 -13.82 11.16
N THR A 398 20.78 -15.00 11.76
CA THR A 398 19.71 -15.96 11.43
C THR A 398 18.30 -15.47 11.73
N ASN A 399 18.14 -14.52 12.63
CA ASN A 399 16.85 -13.91 12.98
C ASN A 399 16.57 -12.61 12.21
N ASN A 400 17.51 -12.13 11.40
CA ASN A 400 17.47 -10.85 10.69
C ASN A 400 17.19 -9.63 11.60
N LEU A 401 17.53 -9.73 12.89
CA LEU A 401 17.37 -8.64 13.86
C LEU A 401 18.71 -7.94 14.09
N PHE A 402 18.76 -6.65 13.77
CA PHE A 402 19.95 -5.84 13.88
C PHE A 402 19.74 -4.64 14.80
N SER A 403 20.83 -4.16 15.38
CA SER A 403 20.89 -2.88 16.07
C SER A 403 21.71 -1.88 15.25
N PRO A 404 21.45 -0.58 15.39
CA PRO A 404 22.23 0.46 14.73
C PRO A 404 23.74 0.26 14.86
N GLY A 405 24.47 0.30 13.74
CA GLY A 405 25.92 0.13 13.67
C GLY A 405 26.42 -1.31 13.57
N ASP A 406 25.53 -2.30 13.65
CA ASP A 406 25.86 -3.70 13.42
C ASP A 406 26.39 -3.94 11.99
N ASP A 407 27.19 -5.00 11.85
CA ASP A 407 27.69 -5.48 10.56
C ASP A 407 26.67 -6.40 9.88
N LEU A 408 26.14 -5.95 8.75
CA LEU A 408 25.23 -6.69 7.87
C LEU A 408 25.99 -7.26 6.68
N VAL A 409 25.84 -8.57 6.47
CA VAL A 409 26.25 -9.27 5.24
C VAL A 409 25.04 -10.04 4.72
N ILE A 410 24.83 -10.02 3.42
CA ILE A 410 23.73 -10.69 2.73
C ILE A 410 24.30 -11.87 1.94
N PHE A 411 23.58 -12.98 1.93
CA PHE A 411 23.95 -14.18 1.19
C PHE A 411 22.79 -14.67 0.33
N ALA A 412 23.08 -15.04 -0.92
CA ALA A 412 22.16 -15.78 -1.77
C ALA A 412 22.84 -17.08 -2.20
N LYS A 413 22.30 -18.23 -1.78
CA LYS A 413 22.88 -19.55 -2.06
C LYS A 413 21.97 -20.34 -2.99
N ASN A 414 22.51 -20.81 -4.11
CA ASN A 414 21.80 -21.74 -4.97
C ASN A 414 21.87 -23.16 -4.39
N GLU A 415 20.80 -23.62 -3.77
CA GLU A 415 20.64 -24.99 -3.27
C GLU A 415 20.04 -25.94 -4.32
N GLY A 416 19.65 -25.38 -5.46
CA GLY A 416 19.12 -26.10 -6.61
C GLY A 416 20.19 -26.88 -7.38
N LYS A 417 19.75 -27.45 -8.50
CA LYS A 417 20.58 -28.31 -9.37
C LYS A 417 20.97 -27.66 -10.70
N THR A 418 20.44 -26.47 -10.95
CA THR A 418 20.64 -25.73 -12.20
C THR A 418 21.30 -24.40 -11.90
N GLU A 419 22.15 -23.92 -12.81
CA GLU A 419 22.62 -22.54 -12.77
C GLU A 419 21.43 -21.58 -12.93
N VAL A 420 21.51 -20.43 -12.28
CA VAL A 420 20.47 -19.39 -12.30
C VAL A 420 21.09 -18.01 -12.48
N TYR A 421 20.39 -17.11 -13.16
CA TYR A 421 20.69 -15.68 -13.22
C TYR A 421 20.08 -14.98 -12.02
N VAL A 422 20.77 -13.97 -11.49
CA VAL A 422 20.31 -13.20 -10.32
C VAL A 422 20.45 -11.70 -10.48
N GLU A 423 19.51 -10.98 -9.89
CA GLU A 423 19.57 -9.53 -9.64
C GLU A 423 19.09 -9.27 -8.21
N MET A 424 19.77 -8.40 -7.47
CA MET A 424 19.47 -8.15 -6.06
C MET A 424 19.39 -6.64 -5.78
N ILE A 425 18.33 -6.23 -5.09
CA ILE A 425 18.10 -4.85 -4.68
C ILE A 425 17.90 -4.75 -3.16
N GLY A 426 18.29 -3.61 -2.60
CA GLY A 426 17.96 -3.20 -1.24
C GLY A 426 16.88 -2.13 -1.28
N THR A 427 15.94 -2.20 -0.34
CA THR A 427 14.94 -1.17 -0.07
C THR A 427 15.09 -0.75 1.39
N GLY A 428 15.34 0.54 1.63
CA GLY A 428 15.44 1.06 2.98
C GLY A 428 14.08 1.37 3.61
N VAL A 429 14.08 1.89 4.84
CA VAL A 429 12.87 2.08 5.66
C VAL A 429 11.88 3.06 5.02
N GLY A 430 12.38 4.11 4.35
CA GLY A 430 11.56 5.10 3.64
C GLY A 430 11.10 4.65 2.26
N GLY A 431 11.53 3.45 1.82
CA GLY A 431 11.25 2.93 0.49
C GLY A 431 12.28 3.32 -0.58
N GLU A 432 13.38 3.97 -0.20
CA GLU A 432 14.53 4.25 -1.05
C GLU A 432 15.14 2.95 -1.59
N LYS A 433 15.54 2.92 -2.86
CA LYS A 433 16.01 1.70 -3.52
C LYS A 433 17.42 1.83 -4.07
N VAL A 434 18.18 0.75 -3.92
CA VAL A 434 19.53 0.61 -4.46
C VAL A 434 19.72 -0.77 -5.09
N VAL A 435 20.40 -0.80 -6.24
CA VAL A 435 20.83 -2.07 -6.86
C VAL A 435 22.09 -2.55 -6.14
N LEU A 436 22.02 -3.73 -5.53
CA LEU A 436 23.14 -4.34 -4.81
C LEU A 436 23.94 -5.26 -5.73
N ILE A 437 23.25 -6.07 -6.53
CA ILE A 437 23.82 -6.93 -7.57
C ILE A 437 23.02 -6.66 -8.85
N PRO A 438 23.62 -6.09 -9.91
CA PRO A 438 22.93 -5.91 -11.18
C PRO A 438 22.70 -7.27 -11.88
N THR A 439 21.81 -7.29 -12.88
CA THR A 439 21.65 -8.46 -13.76
C THR A 439 22.97 -8.92 -14.42
N GLY A 440 22.98 -10.15 -14.94
CA GLY A 440 24.11 -10.79 -15.62
C GLY A 440 25.00 -11.63 -14.70
N ARG A 441 24.80 -11.57 -13.38
CA ARG A 441 25.45 -12.49 -12.44
C ARG A 441 24.73 -13.84 -12.47
N THR A 442 25.48 -14.93 -12.63
CA THR A 442 24.96 -16.30 -12.45
C THR A 442 25.37 -16.88 -11.10
N LEU A 443 24.63 -17.86 -10.61
CA LEU A 443 25.00 -18.72 -9.47
C LEU A 443 24.93 -20.18 -9.87
N ALA A 444 26.09 -20.85 -9.86
CA ALA A 444 26.18 -22.29 -10.07
C ALA A 444 25.54 -23.08 -8.92
N PRO A 445 25.14 -24.35 -9.13
CA PRO A 445 24.65 -25.21 -8.06
C PRO A 445 25.64 -25.28 -6.87
N GLY A 446 25.14 -24.98 -5.67
CA GLY A 446 25.94 -24.91 -4.44
C GLY A 446 26.74 -23.62 -4.23
N GLU A 447 26.80 -22.73 -5.22
CA GLU A 447 27.46 -21.43 -5.10
C GLU A 447 26.72 -20.52 -4.11
N THR A 448 27.48 -19.74 -3.34
CA THR A 448 26.95 -18.72 -2.43
C THR A 448 27.47 -17.35 -2.87
N LEU A 449 26.56 -16.49 -3.31
CA LEU A 449 26.81 -15.07 -3.45
C LEU A 449 26.89 -14.44 -2.06
N ARG A 450 27.91 -13.61 -1.83
CA ARG A 450 28.08 -12.78 -0.63
C ARG A 450 28.07 -11.32 -1.03
N PHE A 451 27.24 -10.51 -0.38
CA PHE A 451 27.23 -9.06 -0.54
C PHE A 451 27.38 -8.35 0.81
N PRO A 452 28.28 -7.34 0.93
CA PRO A 452 29.28 -6.96 -0.06
C PRO A 452 30.32 -8.08 -0.30
N GLU A 453 31.11 -8.02 -1.37
CA GLU A 453 32.12 -9.08 -1.64
C GLU A 453 33.18 -9.18 -0.54
N SER A 454 33.53 -8.05 0.08
CA SER A 454 34.42 -7.97 1.25
C SER A 454 33.89 -6.95 2.26
N GLY A 455 34.22 -7.12 3.55
CA GLY A 455 33.68 -6.27 4.63
C GLY A 455 32.19 -6.54 4.90
N ALA A 456 31.50 -5.53 5.43
CA ALA A 456 30.08 -5.56 5.78
C ALA A 456 29.44 -4.19 5.56
N LEU A 457 28.11 -4.18 5.37
CA LEU A 457 27.31 -2.95 5.43
C LEU A 457 27.12 -2.56 6.89
N LYS A 458 27.08 -1.26 7.16
CA LYS A 458 26.70 -0.75 8.48
C LYS A 458 25.20 -0.50 8.51
N VAL A 459 24.53 -1.15 9.45
CA VAL A 459 23.09 -0.92 9.70
C VAL A 459 22.90 0.52 10.15
N GLN A 460 21.98 1.22 9.49
CA GLN A 460 21.71 2.63 9.76
C GLN A 460 21.01 2.81 11.11
N SER A 461 20.97 4.05 11.60
CA SER A 461 20.30 4.38 12.87
C SER A 461 18.78 4.42 12.78
N THR A 462 18.23 4.47 11.55
CA THR A 462 16.79 4.49 11.32
C THR A 462 16.19 3.15 11.74
N LEU A 463 15.25 3.19 12.68
CA LEU A 463 14.55 2.00 13.13
C LEU A 463 13.47 1.61 12.12
N GLY A 464 13.16 0.32 12.04
CA GLY A 464 12.12 -0.21 11.16
C GLY A 464 12.61 -1.34 10.27
N ASN A 465 11.87 -1.56 9.18
CA ASN A 465 12.07 -2.70 8.29
C ASN A 465 12.74 -2.28 6.99
N GLU A 466 13.94 -2.78 6.75
CA GLU A 466 14.59 -2.78 5.44
C GLU A 466 14.27 -4.10 4.72
N LYS A 467 14.33 -4.11 3.39
CA LYS A 467 14.05 -5.29 2.57
C LYS A 467 15.16 -5.56 1.58
N ILE A 468 15.56 -6.82 1.46
CA ILE A 468 16.41 -7.30 0.36
C ILE A 468 15.54 -8.12 -0.56
N THR A 469 15.44 -7.73 -1.82
CA THR A 469 14.69 -8.46 -2.84
C THR A 469 15.65 -9.06 -3.84
N LEU A 470 15.53 -10.36 -4.06
CA LEU A 470 16.29 -11.15 -5.01
C LEU A 470 15.36 -11.61 -6.14
N PHE A 471 15.70 -11.27 -7.36
CA PHE A 471 15.11 -11.83 -8.57
C PHE A 471 16.01 -12.93 -9.11
N THR A 472 15.42 -14.05 -9.47
CA THR A 472 16.15 -15.24 -9.95
C THR A 472 15.47 -15.82 -11.17
N SER A 473 16.24 -16.29 -12.15
CA SER A 473 15.71 -16.93 -13.36
C SER A 473 16.59 -18.06 -13.86
N LEU A 474 16.00 -18.95 -14.66
CA LEU A 474 16.74 -19.94 -15.43
C LEU A 474 17.34 -19.36 -16.73
N ASP A 475 16.80 -18.25 -17.24
CA ASP A 475 17.30 -17.57 -18.44
C ASP A 475 17.90 -16.22 -18.08
N GLU A 476 18.75 -15.69 -18.94
CA GLU A 476 19.22 -14.31 -18.80
C GLU A 476 18.04 -13.33 -18.97
N PHE A 477 17.99 -12.27 -18.17
CA PHE A 477 16.96 -11.25 -18.22
C PHE A 477 17.53 -9.83 -18.12
N GLU A 478 16.82 -8.87 -18.72
CA GLU A 478 17.20 -7.46 -18.67
C GLU A 478 16.93 -6.89 -17.27
N GLY A 479 17.92 -6.21 -16.69
CA GLY A 479 17.85 -5.71 -15.32
C GLY A 479 16.89 -4.53 -15.16
N GLY A 480 16.35 -4.39 -13.95
CA GLY A 480 15.45 -3.29 -13.63
C GLY A 480 16.14 -1.94 -13.45
N GLN A 481 15.33 -0.88 -13.44
CA GLN A 481 15.77 0.48 -13.17
C GLN A 481 15.13 1.05 -11.89
N VAL A 482 15.93 1.77 -11.11
CA VAL A 482 15.42 2.57 -9.98
C VAL A 482 14.81 3.86 -10.50
N LEU A 483 13.58 4.13 -10.07
CA LEU A 483 12.85 5.36 -10.33
C LEU A 483 12.65 6.10 -9.00
N ARG A 484 12.95 7.40 -8.99
CA ARG A 484 12.86 8.24 -7.80
C ARG A 484 11.82 9.33 -7.96
N ALA A 485 11.09 9.61 -6.90
CA ALA A 485 10.15 10.73 -6.81
C ALA A 485 10.41 11.50 -5.52
N GLU A 486 10.23 12.82 -5.59
CA GLU A 486 10.44 13.69 -4.43
C GLU A 486 9.41 13.36 -3.34
N HIS A 487 9.87 13.21 -2.09
CA HIS A 487 9.06 12.82 -0.92
C HIS A 487 8.29 11.49 -1.03
N MET A 488 8.53 10.67 -2.06
CA MET A 488 7.82 9.40 -2.27
C MET A 488 8.79 8.23 -2.26
N ALA A 489 8.27 7.02 -2.03
CA ALA A 489 9.07 5.80 -2.09
C ALA A 489 9.53 5.52 -3.53
N ASP A 490 10.78 5.07 -3.67
CA ASP A 490 11.35 4.69 -4.96
C ASP A 490 10.62 3.47 -5.56
N ARG A 491 10.67 3.35 -6.88
CA ARG A 491 10.22 2.15 -7.61
C ARG A 491 11.38 1.45 -8.29
N PHE A 492 11.28 0.13 -8.45
CA PHE A 492 12.21 -0.66 -9.23
C PHE A 492 11.41 -1.40 -10.30
N ILE A 493 11.69 -1.12 -11.57
CA ILE A 493 10.88 -1.59 -12.68
C ILE A 493 11.77 -2.29 -13.69
N HIS A 494 11.45 -3.53 -14.00
CA HIS A 494 12.01 -4.27 -15.11
C HIS A 494 11.28 -3.93 -16.41
N PRO A 495 11.98 -4.02 -17.54
CA PRO A 495 11.41 -3.79 -18.85
C PRO A 495 10.62 -5.00 -19.38
N PHE A 496 9.98 -5.78 -18.49
CA PHE A 496 9.19 -6.96 -18.87
C PHE A 496 7.89 -6.60 -19.60
N TYR A 497 7.41 -7.56 -20.40
CA TYR A 497 6.17 -7.47 -21.16
C TYR A 497 6.14 -6.31 -22.15
N LYS A 498 7.27 -6.02 -22.82
CA LYS A 498 7.30 -5.02 -23.89
C LYS A 498 6.32 -5.43 -24.98
N LEU A 499 5.38 -4.52 -25.26
CA LEU A 499 4.38 -4.70 -26.30
C LEU A 499 4.93 -4.20 -27.63
N ASN A 500 5.24 -5.12 -28.53
CA ASN A 500 5.63 -4.80 -29.90
C ASN A 500 4.46 -5.02 -30.85
N VAL A 501 4.25 -4.07 -31.76
CA VAL A 501 3.25 -4.16 -32.81
C VAL A 501 3.97 -4.35 -34.15
N HIS A 502 3.84 -5.53 -34.73
CA HIS A 502 4.39 -5.86 -36.04
C HIS A 502 3.26 -5.98 -37.07
N GLY A 503 3.03 -4.92 -37.83
CA GLY A 503 1.88 -4.85 -38.74
C GLY A 503 0.58 -4.77 -37.95
N ALA A 504 -0.26 -5.81 -38.02
CA ALA A 504 -1.55 -5.89 -37.33
C ALA A 504 -1.55 -6.86 -36.14
N VAL A 505 -0.38 -7.36 -35.72
CA VAL A 505 -0.26 -8.36 -34.66
C VAL A 505 0.54 -7.77 -33.51
N ALA A 506 0.00 -7.92 -32.29
CA ALA A 506 0.66 -7.58 -31.05
C ALA A 506 1.41 -8.81 -30.52
N GLN A 507 2.66 -8.60 -30.09
CA GLN A 507 3.48 -9.62 -29.48
C GLN A 507 4.10 -9.08 -28.21
N ILE A 508 4.14 -9.93 -27.19
CA ILE A 508 4.79 -9.60 -25.92
C ILE A 508 6.19 -10.20 -25.90
N GLU A 509 7.15 -9.34 -25.61
CA GLU A 509 8.53 -9.75 -25.37
C GLU A 509 8.87 -9.71 -23.88
N GLN A 510 9.93 -10.42 -23.50
CA GLN A 510 10.51 -10.37 -22.16
C GLN A 510 9.48 -10.77 -21.07
N ASN A 511 8.89 -11.97 -21.22
CA ASN A 511 7.93 -12.50 -20.26
C ASN A 511 8.61 -12.83 -18.91
N ALA A 512 8.01 -12.42 -17.81
CA ALA A 512 8.51 -12.69 -16.46
C ALA A 512 8.04 -14.05 -15.89
N SER A 513 7.41 -14.92 -16.68
CA SER A 513 6.91 -16.24 -16.26
C SER A 513 7.98 -17.21 -15.76
N ARG A 514 9.25 -16.88 -15.95
CA ARG A 514 10.40 -17.65 -15.44
C ARG A 514 11.20 -16.90 -14.37
N ILE A 515 10.69 -15.79 -13.87
CA ILE A 515 11.32 -15.00 -12.80
C ILE A 515 10.68 -15.40 -11.47
N GLU A 516 11.49 -15.87 -10.53
CA GLU A 516 11.11 -15.93 -9.12
C GLU A 516 11.60 -14.68 -8.40
N LYS A 517 10.80 -14.20 -7.47
CA LYS A 517 11.09 -13.08 -6.59
C LYS A 517 11.05 -13.58 -5.16
N ARG A 518 12.10 -13.28 -4.38
CA ARG A 518 12.11 -13.51 -2.94
C ARG A 518 12.52 -12.26 -2.20
N THR A 519 11.84 -11.97 -1.10
CA THR A 519 12.16 -10.83 -0.25
C THR A 519 12.50 -11.28 1.17
N LEU A 520 13.60 -10.76 1.69
CA LEU A 520 14.02 -10.91 3.08
C LEU A 520 13.83 -9.59 3.80
N THR A 521 13.10 -9.59 4.91
CA THR A 521 12.96 -8.42 5.78
C THR A 521 14.04 -8.41 6.86
N ILE A 522 14.65 -7.25 7.06
CA ILE A 522 15.64 -6.96 8.09
C ILE A 522 15.00 -5.94 9.04
N GLU A 523 14.90 -6.28 10.32
CA GLU A 523 14.32 -5.40 11.35
C GLU A 523 15.45 -4.78 12.16
N THR A 524 15.51 -3.45 12.18
CA THR A 524 16.44 -2.65 12.98
C THR A 524 15.70 -2.09 14.20
N ARG A 525 16.20 -2.43 15.40
CA ARG A 525 15.61 -2.01 16.69
C ARG A 525 16.65 -1.73 17.78
#